data_AF-A0A922HNN3-F1
#
_entry.id   AF-A0A922HNN3-F1
#
_cell.length_a   1.000
_cell.length_b   1.000
_cell.length_c   1.000
_cell.angle_alpha   90.00
_cell.angle_beta   90.00
_cell.angle_gamma   90.00
#
_symmetry.space_group_name_H-M   'P 1'
#
loop_
_entity.id
_entity.type
_entity.pdbx_description
1 polymer ?
#
loop_
_entity_poly.entity_id
_entity_poly.type
_entity_poly.pdbx_seq_one_letter_code
_entity_poly.pdbx_strand_id
1 'polypeptide(L)'
;MSHLERTLDIEQLIEFAHTGVICEFDLFGTEISYYEAANHFDMPNDANRIRLIQKLINEGYDDHITISHDIHTKHRLMKWSGHGYSHILLNVIPKMISRGINVEQIDQMMIKTPCRWLTINI
;
A
#
# COMPACT_ATOMS: atom_id res chain seq x y z
N MET A 1 -2.63 -3.96 9.82
CA MET A 1 -1.18 -3.97 10.13
C MET A 1 -0.48 -3.19 9.04
N SER A 2 0.37 -2.27 9.44
CA SER A 2 1.04 -1.26 8.60
C SER A 2 2.41 -1.74 8.14
N HIS A 3 3.00 -1.06 7.15
CA HIS A 3 4.36 -1.29 6.64
C HIS A 3 4.67 -2.71 6.15
N LEU A 4 3.68 -3.41 5.59
CA LEU A 4 3.82 -4.84 5.26
C LEU A 4 4.84 -5.09 4.16
N GLU A 5 4.91 -4.21 3.16
CA GLU A 5 5.79 -4.34 1.99
C GLU A 5 7.29 -4.37 2.32
N ARG A 6 7.68 -3.92 3.52
CA ARG A 6 9.07 -3.96 4.01
C ARG A 6 9.31 -4.97 5.13
N THR A 7 8.26 -5.67 5.56
CA THR A 7 8.29 -6.48 6.78
C THR A 7 8.09 -7.96 6.49
N LEU A 8 7.21 -8.30 5.55
CA LEU A 8 6.87 -9.67 5.21
C LEU A 8 7.30 -10.00 3.77
N ASP A 9 7.83 -11.19 3.57
CA ASP A 9 7.94 -11.76 2.22
C ASP A 9 6.55 -12.14 1.67
N ILE A 10 6.49 -12.60 0.42
CA ILE A 10 5.19 -12.84 -0.21
C ILE A 10 4.44 -14.02 0.41
N GLU A 11 5.13 -15.09 0.78
CA GLU A 11 4.52 -16.25 1.42
C GLU A 11 3.95 -15.87 2.79
N GLN A 12 4.72 -15.15 3.61
CA GLN A 12 4.30 -14.62 4.90
C GLN A 12 3.15 -13.62 4.75
N LEU A 13 3.18 -12.77 3.73
CA LEU A 13 2.13 -11.79 3.48
C LEU A 13 0.79 -12.47 3.14
N ILE A 14 0.82 -13.53 2.34
CA ILE A 14 -0.37 -14.34 2.03
C ILE A 14 -0.87 -15.03 3.29
N GLU A 15 0.01 -15.72 4.03
CA GLU A 15 -0.36 -16.36 5.31
C GLU A 15 -0.96 -15.36 6.29
N PHE A 16 -0.38 -14.15 6.37
CA PHE A 16 -0.87 -13.09 7.23
C PHE A 16 -2.26 -12.60 6.79
N ALA A 17 -2.51 -12.46 5.49
CA ALA A 17 -3.83 -12.09 4.97
C ALA A 17 -4.92 -13.12 5.34
N HIS A 18 -4.56 -14.41 5.43
CA HIS A 18 -5.50 -15.47 5.85
C HIS A 18 -6.05 -15.27 7.27
N THR A 19 -5.36 -14.50 8.12
CA THR A 19 -5.81 -14.24 9.50
C THR A 19 -7.03 -13.30 9.56
N GLY A 20 -7.42 -12.68 8.44
CA GLY A 20 -8.51 -11.70 8.37
C GLY A 20 -8.09 -10.28 8.81
N VAL A 21 -6.80 -10.05 9.05
CA VAL A 21 -6.28 -8.72 9.37
C VAL A 21 -6.22 -7.85 8.11
N ILE A 22 -6.58 -6.58 8.24
CA ILE A 22 -6.40 -5.60 7.17
C ILE A 22 -4.91 -5.37 6.92
N CYS A 23 -4.51 -5.58 5.68
CA CYS A 23 -3.19 -5.38 5.14
C CYS A 23 -3.05 -3.94 4.61
N GLU A 24 -2.29 -3.11 5.32
CA GLU A 24 -2.05 -1.72 4.93
C GLU A 24 -0.68 -1.59 4.24
N PHE A 25 -0.71 -1.14 2.98
CA PHE A 25 0.46 -0.76 2.19
C PHE A 25 0.60 0.76 2.21
N ASP A 26 1.33 1.27 3.18
CA ASP A 26 1.37 2.69 3.51
C ASP A 26 2.66 3.39 3.08
N LEU A 27 3.60 2.75 2.39
CA LEU A 27 4.86 3.41 2.01
C LEU A 27 4.88 3.88 0.56
N PHE A 28 3.72 4.10 -0.07
CA PHE A 28 3.67 4.63 -1.44
C PHE A 28 4.40 5.98 -1.56
N GLY A 29 5.20 6.10 -2.62
CA GLY A 29 6.09 7.24 -2.87
C GLY A 29 7.41 7.20 -2.08
N THR A 30 7.68 6.16 -1.29
CA THR A 30 8.95 5.97 -0.58
C THR A 30 9.86 5.01 -1.35
N GLU A 31 10.93 5.56 -1.93
CA GLU A 31 11.95 4.84 -2.71
C GLU A 31 13.34 5.35 -2.30
N ILE A 32 13.87 4.80 -1.21
CA ILE A 32 15.14 5.25 -0.62
C ILE A 32 16.20 4.16 -0.71
N SER A 33 17.41 4.53 -1.12
CA SER A 33 18.54 3.60 -1.26
C SER A 33 19.17 3.21 0.08
N TYR A 34 18.91 3.98 1.14
CA TYR A 34 19.40 3.71 2.48
C TYR A 34 18.24 3.80 3.47
N TYR A 35 17.83 2.65 4.01
CA TYR A 35 16.79 2.58 5.02
C TYR A 35 17.40 2.39 6.41
N GLU A 36 17.40 3.47 7.20
CA GLU A 36 18.10 3.52 8.50
C GLU A 36 17.63 2.45 9.48
N ALA A 37 16.33 2.15 9.50
CA ALA A 37 15.76 1.14 10.40
C ALA A 37 16.14 -0.31 10.05
N ALA A 38 16.58 -0.57 8.81
CA ALA A 38 17.07 -1.87 8.38
C ALA A 38 18.07 -1.71 7.21
N ASN A 39 19.34 -1.50 7.56
CA ASN A 39 20.42 -1.20 6.61
C ASN A 39 20.76 -2.32 5.59
N HIS A 40 20.23 -3.52 5.77
CA HIS A 40 20.39 -4.67 4.88
C HIS A 40 19.17 -4.89 3.97
N PHE A 41 18.14 -4.06 4.12
CA PHE A 41 16.88 -4.19 3.39
C PHE A 41 16.81 -3.18 2.25
N ASP A 42 16.52 -3.68 1.05
CA ASP A 42 16.29 -2.85 -0.13
C ASP A 42 14.83 -2.40 -0.18
N MET A 43 14.60 -1.08 -0.08
CA MET A 43 13.26 -0.52 -0.06
C MET A 43 12.52 -0.80 -1.38
N PRO A 44 11.33 -1.42 -1.35
CA PRO A 44 10.55 -1.62 -2.56
C PRO A 44 10.08 -0.27 -3.11
N ASN A 45 10.01 -0.19 -4.44
CA ASN A 45 9.36 0.89 -5.15
C ASN A 45 7.85 0.63 -5.31
N ASP A 46 7.12 1.63 -5.81
CA ASP A 46 5.67 1.52 -5.95
C ASP A 46 5.26 0.45 -6.98
N ALA A 47 6.12 0.21 -7.98
CA ALA A 47 5.91 -0.89 -8.91
C ALA A 47 5.96 -2.27 -8.22
N ASN A 48 6.81 -2.45 -7.21
CA ASN A 48 6.87 -3.66 -6.40
C ASN A 48 5.66 -3.76 -5.47
N ARG A 49 5.26 -2.65 -4.81
CA ARG A 49 4.04 -2.61 -3.97
C ARG A 49 2.79 -3.02 -4.74
N ILE A 50 2.58 -2.45 -5.92
CA ILE A 50 1.45 -2.81 -6.80
C ILE A 50 1.48 -4.31 -7.16
N ARG A 51 2.67 -4.90 -7.34
CA ARG A 51 2.78 -6.34 -7.64
C ARG A 51 2.37 -7.21 -6.45
N LEU A 52 2.74 -6.82 -5.23
CA LEU A 52 2.31 -7.53 -4.02
C LEU A 52 0.79 -7.43 -3.83
N ILE A 53 0.22 -6.23 -4.02
CA ILE A 53 -1.22 -6.00 -3.98
C ILE A 53 -1.94 -6.88 -5.02
N GLN A 54 -1.45 -6.91 -6.27
CA GLN A 54 -2.04 -7.76 -7.31
C GLN A 54 -2.02 -9.24 -6.93
N LYS A 55 -0.96 -9.72 -6.26
CA LYS A 55 -0.90 -11.10 -5.78
C LYS A 55 -1.99 -11.36 -4.73
N LEU A 56 -2.13 -10.50 -3.73
CA LEU A 56 -3.18 -10.65 -2.71
C LEU A 56 -4.60 -10.61 -3.32
N ILE A 57 -4.83 -9.73 -4.30
CA ILE A 57 -6.09 -9.69 -5.05
C ILE A 57 -6.34 -11.03 -5.74
N ASN A 58 -5.33 -11.60 -6.40
CA ASN A 58 -5.46 -12.88 -7.10
C ASN A 58 -5.73 -14.06 -6.16
N GLU A 59 -5.24 -14.00 -4.93
CA GLU A 59 -5.52 -14.97 -3.87
C GLU A 59 -6.88 -14.74 -3.17
N GLY A 60 -7.63 -13.71 -3.56
CA GLY A 60 -8.99 -13.43 -3.05
C GLY A 60 -9.04 -12.57 -1.78
N TYR A 61 -7.99 -11.79 -1.50
CA TYR A 61 -7.91 -10.90 -0.33
C TYR A 61 -8.12 -9.42 -0.66
N ASP A 62 -8.87 -9.11 -1.72
CA ASP A 62 -9.09 -7.72 -2.17
C ASP A 62 -9.77 -6.85 -1.10
N ASP A 63 -10.71 -7.40 -0.34
CA ASP A 63 -11.40 -6.70 0.74
C ASP A 63 -10.56 -6.50 2.02
N HIS A 64 -9.37 -7.10 2.08
CA HIS A 64 -8.45 -6.97 3.22
C HIS A 64 -7.34 -5.93 2.98
N ILE A 65 -7.31 -5.26 1.83
CA ILE A 65 -6.23 -4.34 1.47
C ILE A 65 -6.66 -2.88 1.67
N THR A 66 -5.76 -2.06 2.21
CA THR A 66 -5.84 -0.59 2.18
C THR A 66 -4.47 0.00 1.84
N ILE A 67 -4.42 1.22 1.29
CA ILE A 67 -3.17 1.88 0.89
C ILE A 67 -3.07 3.30 1.43
N SER A 68 -1.85 3.76 1.70
CA SER A 68 -1.56 5.09 2.22
C SER A 68 -0.14 5.54 1.88
N HIS A 69 0.30 6.67 2.42
CA HIS A 69 1.63 7.25 2.19
C HIS A 69 2.53 7.25 3.41
N ASP A 70 2.01 7.19 4.64
CA ASP A 70 2.83 7.35 5.86
C ASP A 70 3.73 8.61 5.80
N ILE A 71 3.17 9.73 5.33
CA ILE A 71 3.93 10.99 5.26
C ILE A 71 4.15 11.50 6.68
N HIS A 72 5.36 11.28 7.19
CA HIS A 72 5.81 11.73 8.51
C HIS A 72 7.02 12.68 8.45
N THR A 73 7.49 13.06 7.25
CA THR A 73 8.64 13.97 7.06
C THR A 73 8.35 15.11 6.09
N LYS A 74 8.99 16.27 6.30
CA LYS A 74 8.78 17.47 5.48
C LYS A 74 9.11 17.26 4.01
N HIS A 75 10.22 16.60 3.71
CA HIS A 75 10.71 16.43 2.33
C HIS A 75 9.77 15.60 1.44
N ARG A 76 8.79 14.90 2.04
CA ARG A 76 7.78 14.13 1.30
C ARG A 76 6.55 14.96 0.91
N LEU A 77 6.41 16.18 1.41
CA LEU A 77 5.33 17.11 1.03
C LEU A 77 5.67 17.87 -0.26
N MET A 78 4.66 18.16 -1.09
CA MET A 78 4.84 18.92 -2.34
C MET A 78 5.49 20.29 -2.15
N LYS A 79 5.24 20.97 -1.02
CA LYS A 79 5.90 22.24 -0.67
C LYS A 79 7.43 22.15 -0.67
N TRP A 80 7.96 20.96 -0.39
CA TRP A 80 9.39 20.65 -0.33
C TRP A 80 9.81 19.71 -1.46
N SER A 81 9.09 19.77 -2.60
CA SER A 81 9.32 18.95 -3.79
C SER A 81 9.12 17.43 -3.61
N GLY A 82 8.47 17.01 -2.53
CA GLY A 82 8.07 15.62 -2.33
C GLY A 82 6.81 15.26 -3.10
N HIS A 83 6.44 13.97 -3.07
CA HIS A 83 5.30 13.43 -3.81
C HIS A 83 3.93 13.90 -3.27
N GLY A 84 3.82 14.15 -1.97
CA GLY A 84 2.60 14.61 -1.29
C GLY A 84 1.42 13.63 -1.31
N TYR A 85 0.33 14.03 -0.65
CA TYR A 85 -0.85 13.19 -0.46
C TYR A 85 -1.62 12.89 -1.76
N SER A 86 -1.42 13.68 -2.82
CA SER A 86 -2.03 13.42 -4.14
C SER A 86 -1.33 12.30 -4.92
N HIS A 87 -0.19 11.79 -4.45
CA HIS A 87 0.63 10.85 -5.20
C HIS A 87 -0.11 9.56 -5.60
N ILE A 88 -0.93 9.03 -4.68
CA ILE A 88 -1.71 7.80 -4.95
C ILE A 88 -2.71 8.04 -6.09
N LEU A 89 -3.45 9.14 -6.01
CA LEU A 89 -4.46 9.50 -7.00
C LEU A 89 -3.85 9.80 -8.37
N LEU A 90 -2.74 10.56 -8.40
CA LEU A 90 -2.15 11.05 -9.64
C LEU A 90 -1.23 10.06 -10.34
N ASN A 91 -0.61 9.13 -9.61
CA ASN A 91 0.44 8.27 -10.16
C ASN A 91 0.18 6.78 -9.93
N VAL A 92 -0.16 6.39 -8.69
CA VAL A 92 -0.31 4.98 -8.31
C VAL A 92 -1.56 4.36 -8.94
N ILE A 93 -2.72 4.99 -8.81
CA ILE A 93 -3.99 4.49 -9.36
C ILE A 93 -3.92 4.34 -10.89
N PRO A 94 -3.45 5.34 -11.66
CA PRO A 94 -3.25 5.14 -13.11
C PRO A 94 -2.33 3.96 -13.43
N LYS A 95 -1.28 3.74 -12.62
CA LYS A 95 -0.38 2.59 -12.79
C LYS A 95 -1.06 1.26 -12.47
N MET A 96 -1.87 1.19 -11.41
CA MET A 96 -2.68 0.03 -11.06
C MET A 96 -3.63 -0.36 -12.20
N ILE A 97 -4.36 0.61 -12.76
CA ILE A 97 -5.26 0.41 -13.91
C ILE A 97 -4.48 -0.12 -15.11
N SER A 98 -3.32 0.48 -15.43
CA SER A 98 -2.48 0.01 -16.54
C SER A 98 -1.96 -1.43 -16.38
N ARG A 99 -2.05 -1.98 -15.17
CA ARG A 99 -1.62 -3.35 -14.83
C ARG A 99 -2.78 -4.33 -14.65
N GLY A 100 -4.02 -3.89 -14.91
CA GLY A 100 -5.20 -4.75 -14.87
C GLY A 100 -5.94 -4.79 -13.53
N ILE A 101 -5.55 -3.97 -12.55
CA ILE A 101 -6.37 -3.76 -11.35
C ILE A 101 -7.55 -2.87 -11.78
N ASN A 102 -8.77 -3.40 -11.67
CA ASN A 102 -9.97 -2.70 -12.11
C ASN A 102 -10.44 -1.65 -11.09
N VAL A 103 -11.43 -0.85 -11.49
CA VAL A 103 -11.95 0.26 -10.67
C VAL A 103 -12.63 -0.27 -9.42
N GLU A 104 -13.31 -1.41 -9.51
CA GLU A 104 -14.00 -2.03 -8.38
C GLU A 104 -13.03 -2.46 -7.27
N GLN A 105 -11.86 -3.00 -7.65
CA GLN A 105 -10.77 -3.34 -6.74
C GLN A 105 -10.13 -2.09 -6.15
N ILE A 106 -9.96 -1.03 -6.94
CA ILE A 106 -9.46 0.26 -6.44
C ILE A 106 -10.43 0.85 -5.41
N ASP A 107 -11.73 0.87 -5.70
CA ASP A 107 -12.77 1.34 -4.79
C ASP A 107 -12.84 0.47 -3.53
N GLN A 108 -12.63 -0.84 -3.66
CA GLN A 108 -12.51 -1.73 -2.51
C GLN A 108 -11.38 -1.27 -1.59
N MET A 109 -10.17 -1.08 -2.12
CA MET A 109 -8.98 -0.69 -1.35
C MET A 109 -9.04 0.73 -0.78
N MET A 110 -9.58 1.68 -1.54
CA MET A 110 -9.54 3.12 -1.22
C MET A 110 -10.75 3.60 -0.44
N ILE A 111 -11.88 2.89 -0.52
CA ILE A 111 -13.16 3.35 0.03
C ILE A 111 -13.74 2.28 0.94
N LYS A 112 -14.08 1.11 0.40
CA LYS A 112 -14.91 0.13 1.13
C LYS A 112 -14.17 -0.49 2.32
N THR A 113 -12.93 -0.93 2.13
CA THR A 113 -12.10 -1.49 3.20
C THR A 113 -11.84 -0.49 4.33
N PRO A 114 -11.33 0.73 4.09
CA PRO A 114 -11.14 1.70 5.16
C PRO A 114 -12.46 2.17 5.79
N CYS A 115 -13.57 2.30 5.04
CA CYS A 115 -14.88 2.58 5.62
C CYS A 115 -15.32 1.47 6.58
N ARG A 116 -15.23 0.19 6.18
CA ARG A 116 -15.55 -0.96 7.03
C ARG A 116 -14.67 -0.98 8.28
N TRP A 117 -13.39 -0.68 8.13
CA TRP A 117 -12.42 -0.70 9.22
C TRP A 117 -12.68 0.38 10.28
N LEU A 118 -12.92 1.61 9.83
CA LEU A 118 -12.98 2.78 10.71
C LEU A 118 -14.40 3.10 11.21
N THR A 119 -15.42 2.39 10.71
CA THR A 119 -16.78 2.51 11.22
C THR A 119 -16.91 1.82 12.56
N ILE A 120 -17.31 2.58 13.59
CA ILE A 120 -17.70 2.03 14.89
C ILE A 120 -19.22 1.81 14.84
N ASN A 121 -19.65 0.55 14.88
CA ASN A 121 -21.07 0.22 15.04
C ASN A 121 -21.41 0.36 16.53
N ILE A 122 -22.23 1.36 16.86
CA ILE A 122 -22.75 1.65 18.21
C ILE A 122 -24.19 1.15 18.29
#